data_AF-A0AAU6LMT6-F1
#
_entry.id   AF-A0AAU6LMT6-F1
#
_cell.length_a   1.000
_cell.length_b   1.000
_cell.length_c   1.000
_cell.angle_alpha   90.00
_cell.angle_beta   90.00
_cell.angle_gamma   90.00
#
_symmetry.space_group_name_H-M   'P 1'
#
loop_
_entity.id
_entity.type
_entity.pdbx_description
1 polymer ?
#
loop_
_entity_poly.entity_id
_entity_poly.type
_entity_poly.pdbx_seq_one_letter_code
_entity_poly.pdbx_strand_id
1 'polypeptide(L)'
;MLRIRDLRGDPVGLGFLISPELALTCAHVVSAALGTPQDQEPSPASRIRVDLPLVSAFAPDAVGVGASVERWLPPREPGGGDMALLRLDAALPGAHPVRLIEAEGVWGHPVRAFGFPAGRPGGVWHSGVLRDSQAYGWIQADLADGGYPVSRGFSGTPVWDEDRVGVVGMIAVAESGRPPVSYLIPTAGILRAWPELRPLAIPPSPFRSLTAFREADAPHFYGRRAESDELDLALAGEQRVAIVGASGSGKSSLALAGVLPRLRRSGAEAVVVRPTHGSSPLAVLAAALLPLLEPGLSETGRLARISELTEVLRRGGLADVVARVLDLSSSRRLLVVVDQFEELLALAPEDVDELADVLFDDALPQPVRVLTTLRADFLEMALAHPRLGAVIGRRVHALGPLGPERLREVVTAPVDAVPAVRYETGLVDRMT
;
A
#
# COMPACT_ATOMS: atom_id res chain seq x y z
N MET A 1 18.35 0.64 -11.21
CA MET A 1 17.83 1.23 -12.45
C MET A 1 19.01 1.58 -13.35
N LEU A 2 18.91 1.26 -14.63
CA LEU A 2 19.89 1.46 -15.68
C LEU A 2 19.38 2.53 -16.64
N ARG A 3 20.27 3.36 -17.19
CA ARG A 3 19.97 4.23 -18.32
C ARG A 3 20.62 3.68 -19.57
N ILE A 4 19.82 3.50 -20.60
CA ILE A 4 20.23 2.94 -21.89
C ILE A 4 20.51 4.08 -22.85
N ARG A 5 21.66 4.02 -23.52
CA ARG A 5 22.13 5.05 -24.45
C ARG A 5 22.26 4.52 -25.86
N ASP A 6 22.04 5.40 -26.83
CA ASP A 6 22.32 5.12 -28.23
C ASP A 6 23.82 5.18 -28.55
N LEU A 7 24.16 4.98 -29.82
CA LEU A 7 25.53 5.04 -30.34
C LEU A 7 26.19 6.41 -30.20
N ARG A 8 25.39 7.50 -30.07
CA ARG A 8 25.87 8.87 -29.86
C ARG A 8 26.06 9.19 -28.38
N GLY A 9 25.57 8.33 -27.49
CA GLY A 9 25.61 8.50 -26.04
C GLY A 9 24.36 9.19 -25.49
N ASP A 10 23.33 9.44 -26.30
CA ASP A 10 22.09 10.07 -25.86
C ASP A 10 21.18 9.03 -25.18
N PRO A 11 20.48 9.39 -24.08
CA PRO A 11 19.59 8.46 -23.39
C PRO A 11 18.32 8.19 -24.22
N VAL A 12 18.05 6.92 -24.48
CA VAL A 12 16.89 6.48 -25.27
C VAL A 12 15.83 5.74 -24.45
N GLY A 13 16.19 5.31 -23.24
CA GLY A 13 15.27 4.66 -22.33
C GLY A 13 15.96 4.17 -21.06
N LEU A 14 15.23 3.34 -20.32
CA LEU A 14 15.62 2.83 -19.02
C LEU A 14 15.57 1.31 -18.99
N GLY A 15 16.21 0.74 -17.98
CA GLY A 15 16.09 -0.67 -17.64
C GLY A 15 16.30 -0.87 -16.14
N PHE A 16 16.26 -2.12 -15.69
CA PHE A 16 16.52 -2.44 -14.30
C PHE A 16 17.06 -3.86 -14.13
N LEU A 17 17.93 -4.02 -13.14
CA LEU A 17 18.55 -5.30 -12.81
C LEU A 17 17.54 -6.23 -12.16
N ILE A 18 17.53 -7.49 -12.59
CA ILE A 18 16.79 -8.60 -11.97
C ILE A 18 17.73 -9.69 -11.43
N SER A 19 19.00 -9.62 -11.81
CA SER A 19 20.13 -10.30 -11.15
C SER A 19 21.37 -9.41 -11.28
N PRO A 20 22.53 -9.77 -10.68
CA PRO A 20 23.76 -8.97 -10.83
C PRO A 20 24.21 -8.74 -12.29
N GLU A 21 23.80 -9.62 -13.22
CA GLU A 21 24.20 -9.58 -14.62
C GLU A 21 23.03 -9.41 -15.59
N LEU A 22 21.79 -9.62 -15.14
CA LEU A 22 20.60 -9.58 -16.00
C LEU A 22 19.76 -8.33 -15.75
N ALA A 23 19.30 -7.72 -16.83
CA ALA A 23 18.43 -6.55 -16.79
C ALA A 23 17.24 -6.66 -17.74
N LEU A 24 16.11 -6.07 -17.36
CA LEU A 24 14.92 -5.93 -18.19
C LEU A 24 14.83 -4.51 -18.75
N THR A 25 14.31 -4.39 -19.97
CA THR A 25 13.93 -3.13 -20.63
C THR A 25 12.87 -3.41 -21.71
N CYS A 26 12.36 -2.36 -22.36
CA CYS A 26 11.48 -2.51 -23.51
C CYS A 26 12.26 -2.87 -24.78
N ALA A 27 11.65 -3.67 -25.66
CA ALA A 27 12.25 -4.04 -26.94
C ALA A 27 12.48 -2.82 -27.85
N HIS A 28 11.56 -1.86 -27.87
CA HIS A 28 11.72 -0.64 -28.67
C HIS A 28 12.87 0.25 -28.16
N VAL A 29 13.23 0.18 -26.87
CA VAL A 29 14.39 0.89 -26.30
C VAL A 29 15.68 0.29 -26.83
N VAL A 30 15.74 -1.04 -26.98
CA VAL A 30 16.86 -1.73 -27.63
C VAL A 30 16.99 -1.31 -29.09
N SER A 31 15.90 -1.31 -29.85
CA SER A 31 15.90 -0.86 -31.26
C SER A 31 16.37 0.59 -31.38
N ALA A 32 15.90 1.48 -30.49
CA ALA A 32 16.34 2.87 -30.45
C ALA A 32 17.84 3.01 -30.11
N ALA A 33 18.36 2.20 -29.19
CA ALA A 33 19.78 2.22 -28.82
C ALA A 33 20.69 1.76 -29.96
N LEU A 34 20.24 0.79 -30.76
CA LEU A 34 20.97 0.25 -31.91
C LEU A 34 20.74 1.04 -33.20
N GLY A 35 19.74 1.92 -33.24
CA GLY A 35 19.34 2.64 -34.45
C GLY A 35 18.69 1.74 -35.50
N THR A 36 18.01 0.67 -35.09
CA THR A 36 17.34 -0.29 -35.98
C THR A 36 15.81 -0.15 -35.93
N PRO A 37 15.08 -0.61 -36.95
CA PRO A 37 13.62 -0.76 -36.91
C PRO A 37 13.14 -1.58 -35.69
N GLN A 38 11.91 -1.32 -35.23
CA GLN A 38 11.32 -1.97 -34.04
C GLN A 38 10.92 -3.42 -34.25
N ASP A 39 10.73 -3.83 -35.50
CA ASP A 39 10.39 -5.19 -35.92
C ASP A 39 11.63 -6.01 -36.30
N GLN A 40 12.82 -5.38 -36.34
CA GLN A 40 14.07 -6.06 -36.63
C GLN A 40 14.71 -6.60 -35.35
N GLU A 41 14.87 -7.92 -35.28
CA GLU A 41 15.58 -8.58 -34.18
C GLU A 41 17.05 -8.13 -34.13
N PRO A 42 17.56 -7.74 -32.95
CA PRO A 42 18.96 -7.37 -32.76
C PRO A 42 19.92 -8.51 -33.13
N SER A 43 21.07 -8.17 -33.74
CA SER A 43 22.13 -9.14 -33.95
C SER A 43 22.72 -9.61 -32.60
N PRO A 44 23.06 -10.89 -32.43
CA PRO A 44 23.76 -11.36 -31.22
C PRO A 44 25.10 -10.65 -30.95
N ALA A 45 25.71 -10.09 -31.99
CA ALA A 45 26.95 -9.31 -31.90
C ALA A 45 26.72 -7.86 -31.45
N SER A 46 25.47 -7.38 -31.46
CA SER A 46 25.14 -6.03 -31.03
C SER A 46 25.46 -5.83 -29.55
N ARG A 47 25.90 -4.62 -29.21
CA ARG A 47 26.19 -4.19 -27.85
C ARG A 47 25.50 -2.87 -27.57
N ILE A 48 24.85 -2.80 -26.42
CA ILE A 48 24.13 -1.63 -25.91
C ILE A 48 24.94 -1.04 -24.77
N ARG A 49 25.04 0.29 -24.69
CA ARG A 49 25.68 0.94 -23.54
C ARG A 49 24.66 1.25 -22.45
N VAL A 50 24.99 0.86 -21.23
CA VAL A 50 24.18 1.14 -20.04
C VAL A 50 25.00 1.79 -18.93
N ASP A 51 24.40 2.72 -18.20
CA ASP A 51 25.00 3.32 -17.00
C ASP A 51 24.03 3.38 -15.81
N LEU A 52 24.55 3.71 -14.62
CA LEU A 52 23.78 3.85 -13.38
C LEU A 52 23.59 5.33 -13.00
N PRO A 53 22.57 6.01 -13.53
CA PRO A 53 22.47 7.46 -13.33
C PRO A 53 22.28 7.88 -11.86
N LEU A 54 21.73 7.02 -11.01
CA LEU A 54 21.51 7.29 -9.58
C LEU A 54 22.73 6.95 -8.70
N VAL A 55 23.62 6.09 -9.17
CA VAL A 55 24.85 5.70 -8.44
C VAL A 55 26.03 6.55 -8.90
N SER A 56 26.12 6.83 -10.21
CA SER A 56 27.14 7.70 -10.80
C SER A 56 27.05 9.15 -10.31
N ALA A 57 25.89 9.58 -9.79
CA ALA A 57 25.74 10.88 -9.12
C ALA A 57 26.67 11.02 -7.90
N PHE A 58 27.10 9.90 -7.31
CA PHE A 58 28.03 9.82 -6.19
C PHE A 58 29.41 9.24 -6.59
N ALA A 59 29.60 8.89 -7.86
CA ALA A 59 30.83 8.33 -8.44
C ALA A 59 30.94 8.71 -9.94
N PRO A 60 31.47 9.90 -10.26
CA PRO A 60 31.47 10.46 -11.64
C PRO A 60 32.24 9.63 -12.66
N ASP A 61 33.18 8.79 -12.19
CA ASP A 61 34.03 7.92 -13.02
C ASP A 61 33.41 6.55 -13.33
N ALA A 62 32.14 6.33 -12.97
CA ALA A 62 31.43 5.08 -13.28
C ALA A 62 31.22 4.95 -14.80
N VAL A 63 32.17 4.31 -15.47
CA VAL A 63 32.12 3.97 -16.90
C VAL A 63 30.93 3.03 -17.13
N GLY A 64 30.03 3.42 -18.03
CA GLY A 64 28.93 2.54 -18.43
C GLY A 64 29.47 1.22 -19.00
N VAL A 65 28.75 0.12 -18.76
CA VAL A 65 29.11 -1.20 -19.28
C VAL A 65 28.40 -1.49 -20.59
N GLY A 66 29.00 -2.35 -21.41
CA GLY A 66 28.30 -2.96 -22.52
C GLY A 66 27.30 -4.00 -22.02
N ALA A 67 26.25 -4.22 -22.81
CA ALA A 67 25.28 -5.26 -22.59
C ALA A 67 24.91 -5.92 -23.92
N SER A 68 24.74 -7.24 -23.90
CA SER A 68 24.22 -8.04 -25.01
C SER A 68 22.73 -8.29 -24.83
N VAL A 69 22.01 -8.51 -25.94
CA VAL A 69 20.59 -8.86 -25.92
C VAL A 69 20.48 -10.38 -25.83
N GLU A 70 19.98 -10.88 -24.70
CA GLU A 70 19.83 -12.32 -24.45
C GLU A 70 18.47 -12.84 -24.93
N ARG A 71 17.42 -12.05 -24.74
CA ARG A 71 16.08 -12.30 -25.28
C ARG A 71 15.48 -11.01 -25.79
N TRP A 72 14.68 -11.11 -26.82
CA TRP A 72 13.99 -9.98 -27.42
C TRP A 72 12.61 -10.42 -27.91
N LEU A 73 11.60 -9.62 -27.58
CA LEU A 73 10.22 -9.83 -28.00
C LEU A 73 9.64 -8.49 -28.48
N PRO A 74 9.34 -8.33 -29.77
CA PRO A 74 8.89 -7.04 -30.31
C PRO A 74 7.55 -6.61 -29.73
N PRO A 75 7.21 -5.31 -29.83
CA PRO A 75 5.85 -4.83 -29.60
C PRO A 75 4.85 -5.57 -30.50
N ARG A 76 3.70 -5.97 -29.94
CA ARG A 76 2.58 -6.54 -30.69
C ARG A 76 1.39 -5.60 -30.58
N GLU A 77 0.65 -5.47 -31.68
CA GLU A 77 -0.59 -4.70 -31.71
C GLU A 77 -1.83 -5.61 -31.77
N PRO A 78 -2.91 -5.27 -31.03
CA PRO A 78 -2.99 -4.16 -30.07
C PRO A 78 -2.41 -4.65 -28.73
N GLY A 79 -1.34 -4.08 -28.19
CA GLY A 79 -0.78 -4.46 -26.88
C GLY A 79 -0.15 -5.86 -26.76
N GLY A 80 0.84 -5.96 -25.87
CA GLY A 80 1.60 -7.20 -25.63
C GLY A 80 2.99 -7.18 -26.26
N GLY A 81 3.87 -8.06 -25.80
CA GLY A 81 5.28 -8.03 -26.19
C GLY A 81 6.01 -6.81 -25.64
N ASP A 82 6.94 -6.26 -26.44
CA ASP A 82 7.81 -5.12 -26.12
C ASP A 82 8.76 -5.34 -24.93
N MET A 83 9.42 -6.49 -24.89
CA MET A 83 10.33 -6.87 -23.80
C MET A 83 11.70 -7.26 -24.33
N ALA A 84 12.76 -6.83 -23.65
CA ALA A 84 14.11 -7.32 -23.88
C ALA A 84 14.80 -7.68 -22.56
N LEU A 85 15.52 -8.79 -22.58
CA LEU A 85 16.42 -9.22 -21.51
C LEU A 85 17.86 -8.93 -21.95
N LEU A 86 18.57 -8.15 -21.16
CA LEU A 86 19.95 -7.78 -21.38
C LEU A 86 20.86 -8.54 -20.43
N ARG A 87 22.02 -8.96 -20.93
CA ARG A 87 23.13 -9.47 -20.12
C ARG A 87 24.26 -8.46 -20.13
N LEU A 88 24.64 -7.97 -18.95
CA LEU A 88 25.74 -7.04 -18.79
C LEU A 88 27.08 -7.75 -19.00
N ASP A 89 28.02 -7.08 -19.66
CA ASP A 89 29.39 -7.59 -19.86
C ASP A 89 30.17 -7.64 -18.53
N ALA A 90 29.76 -6.84 -17.54
CA ALA A 90 30.30 -6.85 -16.18
C ALA A 90 29.25 -6.36 -15.17
N ALA A 91 29.33 -6.85 -13.93
CA ALA A 91 28.53 -6.34 -12.83
C ALA A 91 28.84 -4.86 -12.57
N LEU A 92 27.78 -4.07 -12.34
CA LEU A 92 27.90 -2.65 -12.05
C LEU A 92 28.02 -2.42 -10.52
N PRO A 93 29.15 -1.89 -10.01
CA PRO A 93 29.34 -1.67 -8.58
C PRO A 93 28.27 -0.75 -7.98
N GLY A 94 27.77 -1.09 -6.79
CA GLY A 94 26.72 -0.34 -6.10
C GLY A 94 25.31 -0.50 -6.68
N ALA A 95 25.13 -1.35 -7.70
CA ALA A 95 23.82 -1.73 -8.20
C ALA A 95 23.33 -3.02 -7.54
N HIS A 96 22.04 -3.05 -7.22
CA HIS A 96 21.37 -4.23 -6.70
C HIS A 96 20.16 -4.60 -7.57
N PRO A 97 19.89 -5.90 -7.75
CA PRO A 97 18.67 -6.36 -8.39
C PRO A 97 17.42 -5.86 -7.67
N VAL A 98 16.38 -5.54 -8.42
CA VAL A 98 15.07 -5.21 -7.85
C VAL A 98 14.33 -6.47 -7.44
N ARG A 99 13.41 -6.33 -6.49
CA ARG A 99 12.48 -7.39 -6.12
C ARG A 99 11.35 -7.45 -7.16
N LEU A 100 11.36 -8.44 -8.05
CA LEU A 100 10.22 -8.73 -8.93
C LEU A 100 9.12 -9.44 -8.15
N ILE A 101 7.86 -8.99 -8.31
CA ILE A 101 6.68 -9.59 -7.68
C ILE A 101 5.70 -10.03 -8.76
N GLU A 102 5.35 -11.32 -8.76
CA GLU A 102 4.21 -11.84 -9.53
C GLU A 102 2.93 -11.49 -8.77
N ALA A 103 2.24 -10.44 -9.22
CA ALA A 103 1.06 -9.92 -8.57
C ALA A 103 -0.19 -10.11 -9.44
N GLU A 104 -1.21 -10.76 -8.88
CA GLU A 104 -2.60 -10.69 -9.35
C GLU A 104 -3.38 -9.68 -8.49
N GLY A 105 -4.43 -9.09 -9.06
CA GLY A 105 -5.32 -8.16 -8.36
C GLY A 105 -4.60 -6.92 -7.81
N VAL A 106 -4.24 -5.99 -8.70
CA VAL A 106 -3.50 -4.76 -8.36
C VAL A 106 -4.35 -3.49 -8.38
N TRP A 107 -5.67 -3.64 -8.51
CA TRP A 107 -6.58 -2.51 -8.65
C TRP A 107 -6.49 -1.55 -7.46
N GLY A 108 -6.27 -0.26 -7.73
CA GLY A 108 -6.23 0.79 -6.73
C GLY A 108 -4.89 0.93 -6.02
N HIS A 109 -3.89 0.08 -6.30
CA HIS A 109 -2.59 0.18 -5.65
C HIS A 109 -1.84 1.43 -6.11
N PRO A 110 -1.26 2.20 -5.17
CA PRO A 110 -0.39 3.32 -5.50
C PRO A 110 0.97 2.83 -5.99
N VAL A 111 1.46 3.42 -7.07
CA VAL A 111 2.74 3.09 -7.69
C VAL A 111 3.63 4.29 -7.92
N ARG A 112 4.95 4.03 -7.99
CA ARG A 112 5.96 5.00 -8.39
C ARG A 112 6.86 4.47 -9.49
N ALA A 113 7.31 5.38 -10.35
CA ALA A 113 8.30 5.12 -11.39
C ALA A 113 9.22 6.33 -11.55
N PHE A 114 10.48 6.10 -11.96
CA PHE A 114 11.44 7.18 -12.20
C PHE A 114 11.82 7.24 -13.68
N GLY A 115 11.92 8.45 -14.24
CA GLY A 115 12.19 8.68 -15.65
C GLY A 115 13.16 9.83 -15.92
N PHE A 116 13.75 9.88 -17.12
CA PHE A 116 14.56 11.01 -17.61
C PHE A 116 13.91 11.65 -18.85
N PRO A 117 12.79 12.37 -18.71
CA PRO A 117 12.17 13.05 -19.83
C PRO A 117 13.03 14.21 -20.33
N ALA A 118 12.79 14.62 -21.59
CA ALA A 118 13.46 15.75 -22.19
C ALA A 118 13.32 17.03 -21.33
N GLY A 119 14.40 17.78 -21.19
CA GLY A 119 14.45 18.97 -20.34
C GLY A 119 14.60 18.69 -18.84
N ARG A 120 14.66 17.42 -18.40
CA ARG A 120 14.90 17.04 -17.00
C ARG A 120 16.07 16.06 -16.87
N PRO A 121 17.33 16.53 -17.04
CA PRO A 121 18.51 15.66 -17.00
C PRO A 121 18.75 15.02 -15.62
N GLY A 122 18.22 15.60 -14.54
CA GLY A 122 18.25 15.02 -13.18
C GLY A 122 17.18 13.94 -12.94
N GLY A 123 16.30 13.71 -13.90
CA GLY A 123 15.17 12.79 -13.80
C GLY A 123 14.00 13.34 -12.97
N VAL A 124 12.89 12.59 -12.96
CA VAL A 124 11.66 12.94 -12.25
C VAL A 124 10.89 11.68 -11.84
N TRP A 125 10.20 11.77 -10.70
CA TRP A 125 9.29 10.74 -10.21
C TRP A 125 7.89 10.90 -10.81
N HIS A 126 7.33 9.80 -11.28
CA HIS A 126 5.92 9.61 -11.59
C HIS A 126 5.23 8.91 -10.40
N SER A 127 4.01 9.33 -10.10
CA SER A 127 3.10 8.68 -9.16
C SER A 127 1.80 8.34 -9.88
N GLY A 128 1.34 7.11 -9.73
CA GLY A 128 0.13 6.62 -10.39
C GLY A 128 -0.68 5.67 -9.52
N VAL A 129 -1.85 5.29 -10.01
CA VAL A 129 -2.74 4.30 -9.40
C VAL A 129 -3.04 3.20 -10.42
N LEU A 130 -2.75 1.96 -10.05
CA LEU A 130 -2.99 0.81 -10.91
C LEU A 130 -4.48 0.55 -11.12
N ARG A 131 -4.84 0.21 -12.35
CA ARG A 131 -6.13 -0.36 -12.75
C ARG A 131 -5.96 -1.85 -13.05
N ASP A 132 -6.85 -2.42 -13.84
CA ASP A 132 -6.75 -3.81 -14.26
C ASP A 132 -6.01 -3.98 -15.60
N SER A 133 -5.75 -5.24 -15.91
CA SER A 133 -5.34 -5.73 -17.20
C SER A 133 -6.33 -5.34 -18.31
N GLN A 134 -5.78 -4.91 -19.44
CA GLN A 134 -6.52 -4.76 -20.69
C GLN A 134 -6.52 -6.07 -21.48
N ALA A 135 -7.24 -6.12 -22.61
CA ALA A 135 -7.46 -7.33 -23.42
C ALA A 135 -6.19 -8.10 -23.84
N TYR A 136 -5.01 -7.50 -23.73
CA TYR A 136 -3.71 -8.06 -24.13
C TYR A 136 -2.71 -8.19 -22.97
N GLY A 137 -3.20 -8.00 -21.75
CA GLY A 137 -2.45 -8.27 -20.52
C GLY A 137 -1.50 -7.16 -20.07
N TRP A 138 -1.45 -6.01 -20.74
CA TRP A 138 -0.87 -4.79 -20.16
C TRP A 138 -1.79 -4.24 -19.08
N ILE A 139 -1.23 -3.61 -18.06
CA ILE A 139 -1.97 -2.97 -16.98
C ILE A 139 -1.95 -1.46 -17.19
N GLN A 140 -3.13 -0.84 -17.06
CA GLN A 140 -3.27 0.61 -17.08
C GLN A 140 -2.91 1.19 -15.71
N ALA A 141 -2.22 2.32 -15.71
CA ALA A 141 -2.04 3.16 -14.53
C ALA A 141 -2.49 4.59 -14.83
N ASP A 142 -3.38 5.10 -14.00
CA ASP A 142 -3.86 6.48 -14.04
C ASP A 142 -2.89 7.39 -13.27
N LEU A 143 -2.80 8.64 -13.70
CA LEU A 143 -2.01 9.65 -12.99
C LEU A 143 -2.64 9.95 -11.62
N ALA A 144 -1.85 9.85 -10.55
CA ALA A 144 -2.26 10.32 -9.23
C ALA A 144 -2.23 11.85 -9.17
N ASP A 145 -3.06 12.46 -8.32
CA ASP A 145 -3.14 13.92 -8.18
C ASP A 145 -1.77 14.54 -7.85
N GLY A 146 -1.40 15.58 -8.59
CA GLY A 146 -0.10 16.26 -8.47
C GLY A 146 1.10 15.47 -9.00
N GLY A 147 0.89 14.26 -9.55
CA GLY A 147 1.94 13.44 -10.15
C GLY A 147 2.46 13.98 -11.48
N TYR A 148 3.69 13.59 -11.85
CA TYR A 148 4.23 13.88 -13.18
C TYR A 148 3.75 12.83 -14.19
N PRO A 149 3.17 13.19 -15.35
CA PRO A 149 2.70 12.22 -16.32
C PRO A 149 3.86 11.44 -16.96
N VAL A 150 3.66 10.14 -17.18
CA VAL A 150 4.62 9.32 -17.93
C VAL A 150 4.75 9.87 -19.34
N SER A 151 5.98 9.96 -19.84
CA SER A 151 6.30 10.44 -21.18
C SER A 151 7.56 9.76 -21.71
N ARG A 152 8.02 10.14 -22.90
CA ARG A 152 9.28 9.64 -23.46
C ARG A 152 10.42 9.86 -22.45
N GLY A 153 11.18 8.80 -22.16
CA GLY A 153 12.22 8.78 -21.13
C GLY A 153 11.87 7.96 -19.88
N PHE A 154 10.64 7.42 -19.81
CA PHE A 154 10.21 6.44 -18.81
C PHE A 154 10.22 4.99 -19.30
N SER A 155 10.22 4.76 -20.62
CA SER A 155 10.17 3.41 -21.19
C SER A 155 11.25 2.50 -20.62
N GLY A 156 10.84 1.32 -20.16
CA GLY A 156 11.71 0.32 -19.55
C GLY A 156 12.02 0.56 -18.06
N THR A 157 11.43 1.57 -17.43
CA THR A 157 11.57 1.78 -15.97
C THR A 157 10.73 0.76 -15.19
N PRO A 158 11.22 0.27 -14.03
CA PRO A 158 10.42 -0.58 -13.16
C PRO A 158 9.31 0.23 -12.49
N VAL A 159 8.13 -0.38 -12.36
CA VAL A 159 6.99 0.16 -11.61
C VAL A 159 6.99 -0.45 -10.22
N TRP A 160 7.28 0.38 -9.21
CA TRP A 160 7.26 0.01 -7.81
C TRP A 160 5.86 0.16 -7.23
N ASP A 161 5.34 -0.90 -6.62
CA ASP A 161 4.07 -0.95 -5.90
C ASP A 161 4.33 -0.78 -4.40
N GLU A 162 3.74 0.25 -3.77
CA GLU A 162 3.92 0.55 -2.35
C GLU A 162 3.30 -0.52 -1.45
N ASP A 163 2.18 -1.12 -1.88
CA ASP A 163 1.42 -2.08 -1.10
C ASP A 163 2.11 -3.45 -1.12
N ARG A 164 2.73 -3.80 -2.27
CA ARG A 164 3.47 -5.06 -2.45
C ARG A 164 4.95 -4.97 -2.09
N VAL A 165 5.49 -3.75 -1.96
CA VAL A 165 6.91 -3.49 -1.66
C VAL A 165 7.83 -4.17 -2.67
N GLY A 166 7.57 -3.92 -3.97
CA GLY A 166 8.37 -4.47 -5.06
C GLY A 166 7.89 -4.07 -6.44
N VAL A 167 8.58 -4.60 -7.46
CA VAL A 167 8.34 -4.29 -8.87
C VAL A 167 7.27 -5.22 -9.44
N VAL A 168 6.13 -4.65 -9.80
CA VAL A 168 4.97 -5.37 -10.34
C VAL A 168 4.87 -5.28 -11.87
N GLY A 169 5.74 -4.49 -12.50
CA GLY A 169 5.85 -4.41 -13.94
C GLY A 169 6.87 -3.39 -14.42
N MET A 170 6.83 -3.12 -15.72
CA MET A 170 7.74 -2.21 -16.42
C MET A 170 6.94 -1.29 -17.34
N ILE A 171 7.23 0.01 -17.34
CA ILE A 171 6.53 0.96 -18.23
C ILE A 171 6.88 0.65 -19.68
N ALA A 172 5.86 0.45 -20.51
CA ALA A 172 6.00 0.23 -21.95
C ALA A 172 5.74 1.52 -22.73
N VAL A 173 4.54 2.08 -22.58
CA VAL A 173 4.04 3.19 -23.41
C VAL A 173 3.28 4.19 -22.55
N ALA A 174 3.35 5.47 -22.92
CA ALA A 174 2.45 6.51 -22.44
C ALA A 174 1.56 6.98 -23.59
N GLU A 175 0.25 7.04 -23.37
CA GLU A 175 -0.68 7.60 -24.35
C GLU A 175 -0.85 9.10 -24.09
N SER A 176 -0.88 9.90 -25.16
CA SER A 176 -0.92 11.37 -25.08
C SER A 176 -2.34 11.92 -24.84
N GLY A 177 -3.25 11.09 -24.34
CA GLY A 177 -4.66 11.44 -24.11
C GLY A 177 -4.90 12.39 -22.94
N ARG A 178 -6.16 12.85 -22.80
CA ARG A 178 -6.66 13.56 -21.62
C ARG A 178 -7.82 12.76 -21.02
N PRO A 179 -7.67 12.18 -19.81
CA PRO A 179 -6.50 12.24 -18.93
C PRO A 179 -5.30 11.44 -19.47
N PRO A 180 -4.06 11.80 -19.06
CA PRO A 180 -2.87 11.03 -19.43
C PRO A 180 -2.93 9.65 -18.77
N VAL A 181 -2.78 8.60 -19.58
CA VAL A 181 -2.73 7.20 -19.12
C VAL A 181 -1.39 6.59 -19.48
N SER A 182 -0.93 5.69 -18.62
CA SER A 182 0.30 4.95 -18.84
C SER A 182 0.02 3.45 -18.81
N TYR A 183 0.80 2.71 -19.59
CA TYR A 183 0.69 1.28 -19.71
C TYR A 183 1.99 0.62 -19.26
N LEU A 184 1.84 -0.43 -18.45
CA LEU A 184 2.94 -1.26 -18.02
C LEU A 184 2.74 -2.71 -18.42
N ILE A 185 3.86 -3.35 -18.73
CA ILE A 185 3.97 -4.78 -18.91
C ILE A 185 4.07 -5.39 -17.51
N PRO A 186 3.09 -6.17 -17.04
CA PRO A 186 3.16 -6.74 -15.70
C PRO A 186 4.25 -7.79 -15.60
N THR A 187 4.83 -7.96 -14.41
CA THR A 187 5.80 -9.02 -14.10
C THR A 187 5.24 -10.39 -14.47
N ALA A 188 3.95 -10.66 -14.22
CA ALA A 188 3.30 -11.90 -14.64
C ALA A 188 3.35 -12.12 -16.17
N GLY A 189 3.25 -11.05 -16.97
CA GLY A 189 3.42 -11.11 -18.42
C GLY A 189 4.84 -11.46 -18.84
N ILE A 190 5.84 -10.86 -18.18
CA ILE A 190 7.27 -11.15 -18.37
C ILE A 190 7.57 -12.62 -18.05
N LEU A 191 7.08 -13.11 -16.90
CA LEU A 191 7.28 -14.49 -16.45
C LEU A 191 6.51 -15.53 -17.27
N ARG A 192 5.40 -15.15 -17.92
CA ARG A 192 4.72 -16.00 -18.91
C ARG A 192 5.54 -16.11 -20.19
N ALA A 193 6.14 -15.02 -20.66
CA ALA A 193 6.99 -15.03 -21.85
C ALA A 193 8.30 -15.78 -21.62
N TRP A 194 8.90 -15.62 -20.44
CA TRP A 194 10.18 -16.24 -20.04
C TRP A 194 10.04 -16.94 -18.68
N PRO A 195 9.46 -18.15 -18.65
CA PRO A 195 9.25 -18.92 -17.41
C PRO A 195 10.54 -19.20 -16.62
N GLU A 196 11.69 -19.23 -17.29
CA GLU A 196 13.01 -19.38 -16.67
C GLU A 196 13.37 -18.26 -15.69
N LEU A 197 12.71 -17.10 -15.76
CA LEU A 197 12.93 -15.98 -14.84
C LEU A 197 12.11 -16.10 -13.53
N ARG A 198 11.19 -17.07 -13.42
CA ARG A 198 10.38 -17.26 -12.20
C ARG A 198 11.18 -17.39 -10.90
N PRO A 199 12.35 -18.07 -10.86
CA PRO A 199 13.19 -18.12 -9.66
C PRO A 199 13.76 -16.76 -9.21
N LEU A 200 13.78 -15.76 -10.10
CA LEU A 200 14.21 -14.38 -9.80
C LEU A 200 13.05 -13.52 -9.29
N ALA A 201 11.80 -13.95 -9.47
CA ALA A 201 10.65 -13.33 -8.85
C ALA A 201 10.52 -13.86 -7.42
N ILE A 202 10.52 -12.94 -6.46
CA ILE A 202 10.30 -13.28 -5.06
C ILE A 202 8.79 -13.21 -4.85
N PRO A 203 8.16 -14.23 -4.24
CA PRO A 203 6.78 -14.08 -3.78
C PRO A 203 6.67 -12.81 -2.91
N PRO A 204 5.51 -12.14 -2.89
CA PRO A 204 5.34 -10.90 -2.12
C PRO A 204 5.84 -11.08 -0.69
N SER A 205 6.48 -10.03 -0.14
CA SER A 205 7.07 -10.08 1.19
C SER A 205 6.05 -10.63 2.20
N PRO A 206 6.36 -11.70 2.94
CA PRO A 206 5.44 -12.17 3.99
C PRO A 206 5.35 -11.15 5.12
N PHE A 207 6.37 -10.30 5.28
CA PHE A 207 6.38 -9.19 6.21
C PHE A 207 5.89 -7.92 5.56
N ARG A 208 4.96 -7.25 6.22
CA ARG A 208 4.61 -5.86 5.92
C ARG A 208 5.63 -4.92 6.56
N SER A 209 5.74 -3.72 5.99
CA SER A 209 6.53 -2.63 6.57
C SER A 209 5.93 -2.15 7.90
N LEU A 210 6.34 -0.98 8.39
CA LEU A 210 5.84 -0.37 9.63
C LEU A 210 4.37 0.09 9.58
N THR A 211 3.67 -0.17 8.47
CA THR A 211 2.25 0.15 8.30
C THR A 211 1.40 -0.71 9.24
N ALA A 212 0.40 -0.10 9.88
CA ALA A 212 -0.57 -0.84 10.69
C ALA A 212 -1.35 -1.84 9.83
N PHE A 213 -1.50 -3.07 10.34
CA PHE A 213 -2.33 -4.08 9.70
C PHE A 213 -3.79 -3.61 9.67
N ARG A 214 -4.45 -3.81 8.54
CA ARG A 214 -5.87 -3.51 8.30
C ARG A 214 -6.71 -4.77 8.41
N GLU A 215 -8.02 -4.64 8.30
CA GLU A 215 -8.96 -5.77 8.36
C GLU A 215 -8.61 -6.87 7.34
N ALA A 216 -8.29 -6.48 6.10
CA ALA A 216 -7.89 -7.41 5.04
C ALA A 216 -6.63 -8.22 5.37
N ASP A 217 -5.84 -7.74 6.33
CA ASP A 217 -4.57 -8.34 6.72
C ASP A 217 -4.72 -9.32 7.89
N ALA A 218 -5.93 -9.49 8.43
CA ALA A 218 -6.23 -10.40 9.54
C ALA A 218 -5.69 -11.83 9.35
N PRO A 219 -5.70 -12.44 8.15
CA PRO A 219 -5.09 -13.75 7.93
C PRO A 219 -3.58 -13.79 8.18
N HIS A 220 -2.91 -12.63 8.17
CA HIS A 220 -1.48 -12.47 8.34
C HIS A 220 -1.11 -11.83 9.70
N PHE A 221 -2.09 -11.66 10.60
CA PHE A 221 -1.89 -11.02 11.90
C PHE A 221 -1.68 -12.08 13.00
N TYR A 222 -0.42 -12.27 13.39
CA TYR A 222 0.04 -13.33 14.31
C TYR A 222 0.47 -12.79 15.68
N GLY A 223 0.64 -13.67 16.66
CA GLY A 223 1.23 -13.35 17.97
C GLY A 223 0.37 -12.49 18.92
N ARG A 224 -0.80 -12.01 18.48
CA ARG A 224 -1.74 -11.20 19.29
C ARG A 224 -3.14 -11.81 19.41
N ARG A 225 -3.23 -13.14 19.26
CA ARG A 225 -4.51 -13.86 19.30
C ARG A 225 -5.20 -13.70 20.65
N ALA A 226 -4.46 -13.88 21.75
CA ALA A 226 -4.98 -13.77 23.10
C ALA A 226 -5.55 -12.37 23.39
N GLU A 227 -4.80 -11.32 23.06
CA GLU A 227 -5.26 -9.93 23.22
C GLU A 227 -6.51 -9.65 22.37
N SER A 228 -6.59 -10.23 21.16
CA SER A 228 -7.77 -10.10 20.31
C SER A 228 -9.00 -10.78 20.92
N ASP A 229 -8.82 -11.97 21.53
CA ASP A 229 -9.89 -12.71 22.21
C ASP A 229 -10.37 -11.97 23.47
N GLU A 230 -9.44 -11.44 24.26
CA GLU A 230 -9.75 -10.65 25.46
C GLU A 230 -10.52 -9.37 25.12
N LEU A 231 -10.15 -8.68 24.04
CA LEU A 231 -10.84 -7.47 23.59
C LEU A 231 -12.23 -7.77 23.02
N ASP A 232 -12.39 -8.88 22.29
CA ASP A 232 -13.70 -9.34 21.79
C ASP A 232 -14.65 -9.62 22.97
N LEU A 233 -14.16 -10.34 23.99
CA LEU A 233 -14.91 -10.59 25.22
C LEU A 233 -15.23 -9.31 25.99
N ALA A 234 -14.28 -8.38 26.08
CA ALA A 234 -14.50 -7.08 26.73
C ALA A 234 -15.59 -6.28 26.01
N LEU A 235 -15.57 -6.24 24.67
CA LEU A 235 -16.58 -5.55 23.86
C LEU A 235 -17.93 -6.27 23.85
N ALA A 236 -18.00 -7.54 24.28
CA ALA A 236 -19.28 -8.19 24.50
C ALA A 236 -19.99 -7.65 25.76
N GLY A 237 -19.24 -7.37 26.83
CA GLY A 237 -19.77 -6.90 28.12
C GLY A 237 -19.83 -5.38 28.26
N GLU A 238 -18.89 -4.65 27.67
CA GLU A 238 -18.74 -3.21 27.82
C GLU A 238 -19.01 -2.47 26.50
N GLN A 239 -19.68 -1.31 26.57
CA GLN A 239 -19.89 -0.47 25.38
C GLN A 239 -18.63 0.28 24.95
N ARG A 240 -17.65 0.46 25.85
CA ARG A 240 -16.46 1.28 25.61
C ARG A 240 -15.23 0.58 26.16
N VAL A 241 -14.23 0.36 25.30
CA VAL A 241 -12.95 -0.27 25.66
C VAL A 241 -11.82 0.54 25.05
N ALA A 242 -10.77 0.79 25.84
CA ALA A 242 -9.58 1.51 25.40
C ALA A 242 -8.36 0.59 25.36
N ILE A 243 -7.67 0.52 24.22
CA ILE A 243 -6.36 -0.12 24.08
C ILE A 243 -5.29 0.92 24.34
N VAL A 244 -4.51 0.75 25.41
CA VAL A 244 -3.48 1.72 25.83
C VAL A 244 -2.09 1.09 25.74
N GLY A 245 -1.12 1.77 25.14
CA GLY A 245 0.23 1.22 25.02
C GLY A 245 1.22 2.14 24.31
N ALA A 246 2.51 1.80 24.36
CA ALA A 246 3.58 2.59 23.75
C ALA A 246 3.39 2.79 22.23
N SER A 247 4.04 3.80 21.65
CA SER A 247 4.10 3.94 20.20
C SER A 247 4.74 2.70 19.57
N GLY A 248 4.22 2.25 18.43
CA GLY A 248 4.72 1.04 17.75
C GLY A 248 4.36 -0.30 18.41
N SER A 249 3.64 -0.34 19.54
CA SER A 249 3.27 -1.61 20.20
C SER A 249 2.25 -2.47 19.46
N GLY A 250 1.70 -1.95 18.36
CA GLY A 250 0.72 -2.63 17.50
C GLY A 250 -0.75 -2.34 17.84
N LYS A 251 -1.07 -1.25 18.57
CA LYS A 251 -2.46 -0.91 18.96
C LYS A 251 -3.44 -0.84 17.78
N SER A 252 -3.09 -0.06 16.74
CA SER A 252 -3.92 0.08 15.55
C SER A 252 -4.05 -1.25 14.81
N SER A 253 -2.96 -2.00 14.65
CA SER A 253 -3.00 -3.36 14.07
C SER A 253 -3.90 -4.30 14.85
N LEU A 254 -3.84 -4.29 16.19
CA LEU A 254 -4.69 -5.10 17.06
C LEU A 254 -6.16 -4.72 16.91
N ALA A 255 -6.49 -3.42 16.90
CA ALA A 255 -7.86 -2.97 16.71
C ALA A 255 -8.41 -3.37 15.33
N LEU A 256 -7.64 -3.13 14.27
CA LEU A 256 -8.11 -3.24 12.88
C LEU A 256 -8.00 -4.65 12.30
N ALA A 257 -6.95 -5.41 12.61
CA ALA A 257 -6.72 -6.76 12.09
C ALA A 257 -6.98 -7.86 13.14
N GLY A 258 -6.88 -7.53 14.42
CA GLY A 258 -7.15 -8.47 15.51
C GLY A 258 -8.62 -8.52 15.90
N VAL A 259 -9.23 -7.37 16.19
CA VAL A 259 -10.57 -7.26 16.80
C VAL A 259 -11.68 -7.06 15.78
N LEU A 260 -11.55 -6.07 14.88
CA LEU A 260 -12.59 -5.71 13.93
C LEU A 260 -13.11 -6.91 13.09
N PRO A 261 -12.26 -7.77 12.48
CA PRO A 261 -12.73 -8.94 11.72
C PRO A 261 -13.45 -9.99 12.58
N ARG A 262 -13.20 -10.04 13.89
CA ARG A 262 -13.89 -10.97 14.81
C ARG A 262 -15.30 -10.48 15.09
N LEU A 263 -15.47 -9.20 15.36
CA LEU A 263 -16.78 -8.60 15.58
C LEU A 263 -17.65 -8.62 14.32
N ARG A 264 -17.06 -8.41 13.13
CA ARG A 264 -17.78 -8.61 11.87
C ARG A 264 -18.28 -10.03 11.70
N ARG A 265 -17.44 -11.04 12.00
CA ARG A 265 -17.85 -12.45 11.96
C ARG A 265 -18.93 -12.81 12.98
N SER A 266 -19.04 -12.10 14.09
CA SER A 266 -20.11 -12.28 15.08
C SER A 266 -21.38 -11.46 14.77
N GLY A 267 -21.43 -10.80 13.61
CA GLY A 267 -22.61 -10.09 13.09
C GLY A 267 -22.69 -8.61 13.49
N ALA A 268 -21.54 -7.95 13.67
CA ALA A 268 -21.46 -6.50 13.82
C ALA A 268 -21.09 -5.82 12.51
N GLU A 269 -21.65 -4.64 12.26
CA GLU A 269 -21.01 -3.69 11.34
C GLU A 269 -19.87 -2.96 12.04
N ALA A 270 -18.93 -2.43 11.28
CA ALA A 270 -17.81 -1.67 11.82
C ALA A 270 -17.43 -0.47 10.98
N VAL A 271 -17.12 0.63 11.66
CA VAL A 271 -16.56 1.86 11.07
C VAL A 271 -15.30 2.27 11.82
N VAL A 272 -14.38 2.91 11.10
CA VAL A 272 -13.12 3.40 11.67
C VAL A 272 -13.10 4.92 11.55
N VAL A 273 -12.90 5.58 12.68
CA VAL A 273 -12.74 7.02 12.81
C VAL A 273 -11.30 7.28 13.21
N ARG A 274 -10.57 8.02 12.37
CA ARG A 274 -9.24 8.52 12.71
C ARG A 274 -9.31 10.04 12.78
N PRO A 275 -9.22 10.63 13.97
CA PRO A 275 -9.17 12.08 14.11
C PRO A 275 -7.92 12.62 13.40
N THR A 276 -8.07 13.74 12.70
CA THR A 276 -6.98 14.43 12.00
C THR A 276 -7.13 15.93 12.17
N HIS A 277 -6.00 16.63 12.27
CA HIS A 277 -5.99 18.08 12.32
C HIS A 277 -6.65 18.71 11.08
N GLY A 278 -7.46 19.74 11.30
CA GLY A 278 -8.14 20.48 10.21
C GLY A 278 -9.42 19.84 9.70
N SER A 279 -9.91 18.77 10.33
CA SER A 279 -11.19 18.13 10.02
C SER A 279 -12.03 17.95 11.28
N SER A 280 -13.34 18.18 11.19
CA SER A 280 -14.27 17.86 12.28
C SER A 280 -14.34 16.34 12.49
N PRO A 281 -14.03 15.81 13.69
CA PRO A 281 -14.10 14.38 13.97
C PRO A 281 -15.51 13.81 13.80
N LEU A 282 -16.55 14.61 14.05
CA LEU A 282 -17.93 14.22 13.82
C LEU A 282 -18.22 14.05 12.32
N ALA A 283 -17.65 14.90 11.47
CA ALA A 283 -17.73 14.71 10.02
C ALA A 283 -16.97 13.47 9.55
N VAL A 284 -15.86 13.11 10.18
CA VAL A 284 -15.15 11.84 9.91
C VAL A 284 -16.02 10.64 10.28
N LEU A 285 -16.72 10.68 11.42
CA LEU A 285 -17.70 9.64 11.79
C LEU A 285 -18.84 9.55 10.77
N ALA A 286 -19.39 10.69 10.34
CA ALA A 286 -20.42 10.74 9.29
C ALA A 286 -19.92 10.11 7.98
N ALA A 287 -18.72 10.48 7.53
CA ALA A 287 -18.09 9.92 6.34
C ALA A 287 -17.90 8.39 6.44
N ALA A 288 -17.58 7.88 7.63
CA ALA A 288 -17.41 6.45 7.86
C ALA A 288 -18.73 5.68 7.90
N LEU A 289 -19.83 6.30 8.35
CA LEU A 289 -21.16 5.70 8.42
C LEU A 289 -21.90 5.71 7.06
N LEU A 290 -21.63 6.70 6.21
CA LEU A 290 -22.31 6.87 4.92
C LEU A 290 -22.32 5.61 4.04
N PRO A 291 -21.20 4.88 3.84
CA PRO A 291 -21.20 3.66 3.04
C PRO A 291 -22.13 2.56 3.55
N LEU A 292 -22.42 2.55 4.85
CA LEU A 292 -23.34 1.58 5.47
C LEU A 292 -24.81 1.99 5.31
N LEU A 293 -25.09 3.29 5.27
CA LEU A 293 -26.43 3.84 5.08
C LEU A 293 -26.85 3.86 3.60
N GLU A 294 -25.90 4.21 2.72
CA GLU A 294 -26.15 4.47 1.31
C GLU A 294 -25.05 3.82 0.43
N PRO A 295 -24.98 2.47 0.37
CA PRO A 295 -23.91 1.75 -0.33
C PRO A 295 -23.85 2.05 -1.84
N GLY A 296 -24.97 2.47 -2.44
CA GLY A 296 -25.08 2.80 -3.87
C GLY A 296 -24.64 4.21 -4.26
N LEU A 297 -24.30 5.09 -3.30
CA LEU A 297 -23.84 6.44 -3.62
C LEU A 297 -22.44 6.43 -4.24
N SER A 298 -22.26 7.25 -5.29
CA SER A 298 -20.95 7.56 -5.85
C SER A 298 -20.09 8.33 -4.86
N GLU A 299 -18.77 8.31 -5.05
CA GLU A 299 -17.82 9.01 -4.17
C GLU A 299 -18.12 10.51 -4.06
N THR A 300 -18.37 11.18 -5.19
CA THR A 300 -18.76 12.59 -5.22
C THR A 300 -20.10 12.84 -4.50
N GLY A 301 -21.06 11.93 -4.64
CA GLY A 301 -22.35 12.01 -3.95
C GLY A 301 -22.19 11.90 -2.43
N ARG A 302 -21.29 11.02 -1.96
CA ARG A 302 -20.97 10.89 -0.53
C ARG A 302 -20.40 12.18 0.04
N LEU A 303 -19.46 12.82 -0.67
CA LEU A 303 -18.87 14.08 -0.21
C LEU A 303 -19.91 15.17 0.08
N ALA A 304 -20.94 15.29 -0.76
CA ALA A 304 -22.02 16.23 -0.55
C ALA A 304 -22.90 15.87 0.67
N ARG A 305 -23.09 14.57 0.94
CA ARG A 305 -23.95 14.06 2.01
C ARG A 305 -23.28 14.08 3.40
N ILE A 306 -21.95 14.18 3.47
CA ILE A 306 -21.20 14.21 4.75
C ILE A 306 -21.72 15.32 5.65
N SER A 307 -21.84 16.55 5.13
CA SER A 307 -22.29 17.70 5.93
C SER A 307 -23.70 17.49 6.48
N GLU A 308 -24.62 16.92 5.69
CA GLU A 308 -25.99 16.67 6.11
C GLU A 308 -26.08 15.61 7.20
N LEU A 309 -25.35 14.49 7.05
CA LEU A 309 -25.28 13.47 8.09
C LEU A 309 -24.59 13.99 9.36
N THR A 310 -23.58 14.86 9.22
CA THR A 310 -22.93 15.50 10.36
C THR A 310 -23.93 16.32 11.18
N GLU A 311 -24.80 17.11 10.53
CA GLU A 311 -25.87 17.86 11.21
C GLU A 311 -26.88 16.94 11.89
N VAL A 312 -27.23 15.81 11.27
CA VAL A 312 -28.13 14.80 11.87
C VAL A 312 -27.51 14.24 13.14
N LEU A 313 -26.24 13.83 13.10
CA LEU A 313 -25.52 13.31 14.26
C LEU A 313 -25.40 14.36 15.37
N ARG A 314 -25.12 15.62 15.01
CA ARG A 314 -25.01 16.72 15.99
C ARG A 314 -26.31 16.96 16.75
N ARG A 315 -27.46 16.85 16.08
CA ARG A 315 -28.78 17.15 16.69
C ARG A 315 -29.41 15.96 17.40
N GLY A 316 -29.22 14.75 16.86
CA GLY A 316 -29.95 13.55 17.28
C GLY A 316 -29.07 12.42 17.82
N GLY A 317 -27.75 12.57 17.78
CA GLY A 317 -26.81 11.51 18.17
C GLY A 317 -26.84 10.31 17.22
N LEU A 318 -26.49 9.13 17.75
CA LEU A 318 -26.36 7.91 16.95
C LEU A 318 -27.61 7.04 16.87
N ALA A 319 -28.65 7.27 17.68
CA ALA A 319 -29.73 6.31 17.86
C ALA A 319 -30.44 5.94 16.55
N ASP A 320 -30.97 6.92 15.83
CA ASP A 320 -31.70 6.71 14.57
C ASP A 320 -30.79 6.21 13.44
N VAL A 321 -29.57 6.75 13.39
CA VAL A 321 -28.57 6.38 12.38
C VAL A 321 -28.15 4.91 12.55
N VAL A 322 -27.88 4.48 13.79
CA VAL A 322 -27.50 3.10 14.10
C VAL A 322 -28.66 2.16 13.85
N ALA A 323 -29.88 2.49 14.29
CA ALA A 323 -31.06 1.68 13.99
C ALA A 323 -31.17 1.41 12.49
N ARG A 324 -31.00 2.46 11.67
CA ARG A 324 -31.03 2.32 10.21
C ARG A 324 -29.88 1.47 9.65
N VAL A 325 -28.65 1.66 10.13
CA VAL A 325 -27.49 0.84 9.71
C VAL A 325 -27.72 -0.63 10.01
N LEU A 326 -28.22 -0.95 11.20
CA LEU A 326 -28.46 -2.33 11.63
C LEU A 326 -29.59 -2.98 10.82
N ASP A 327 -30.67 -2.24 10.54
CA ASP A 327 -31.76 -2.72 9.69
C ASP A 327 -31.30 -3.03 8.26
N LEU A 328 -30.49 -2.15 7.65
CA LEU A 328 -30.00 -2.32 6.28
C LEU A 328 -29.00 -3.47 6.15
N SER A 329 -28.13 -3.65 7.14
CA SER A 329 -27.09 -4.68 7.13
C SER A 329 -27.54 -6.02 7.73
N SER A 330 -28.74 -6.08 8.33
CA SER A 330 -29.17 -7.21 9.17
C SER A 330 -28.18 -7.56 10.29
N SER A 331 -27.40 -6.57 10.74
CA SER A 331 -26.41 -6.72 11.81
C SER A 331 -27.03 -6.48 13.18
N ARG A 332 -26.38 -6.98 14.24
CA ARG A 332 -26.87 -6.86 15.62
C ARG A 332 -26.23 -5.72 16.39
N ARG A 333 -25.06 -5.25 15.93
CA ARG A 333 -24.21 -4.28 16.63
C ARG A 333 -23.46 -3.42 15.64
N LEU A 334 -23.03 -2.25 16.09
CA LEU A 334 -22.10 -1.39 15.38
C LEU A 334 -20.85 -1.18 16.24
N LEU A 335 -19.68 -1.51 15.70
CA LEU A 335 -18.39 -1.16 16.26
C LEU A 335 -17.89 0.16 15.65
N VAL A 336 -17.58 1.14 16.50
CA VAL A 336 -16.87 2.35 16.14
C VAL A 336 -15.45 2.24 16.68
N VAL A 337 -14.46 2.10 15.80
CA VAL A 337 -13.05 2.13 16.18
C VAL A 337 -12.55 3.57 16.09
N VAL A 338 -12.18 4.19 17.21
CA VAL A 338 -11.51 5.51 17.23
C VAL A 338 -10.01 5.27 17.36
N ASP A 339 -9.33 5.24 16.23
CA ASP A 339 -7.89 4.97 16.16
C ASP A 339 -7.08 6.27 16.30
N GLN A 340 -5.96 6.21 17.04
CA GLN A 340 -5.15 7.37 17.43
C GLN A 340 -5.97 8.41 18.20
N PHE A 341 -6.60 7.96 19.29
CA PHE A 341 -7.44 8.81 20.14
C PHE A 341 -6.70 10.03 20.67
N GLU A 342 -5.38 9.94 20.89
CA GLU A 342 -4.57 11.08 21.32
C GLU A 342 -4.65 12.30 20.39
N GLU A 343 -4.97 12.12 19.11
CA GLU A 343 -5.11 13.22 18.14
C GLU A 343 -6.29 14.13 18.51
N LEU A 344 -7.32 13.63 19.20
CA LEU A 344 -8.42 14.46 19.70
C LEU A 344 -7.94 15.51 20.70
N LEU A 345 -6.91 15.20 21.50
CA LEU A 345 -6.41 16.10 22.54
C LEU A 345 -5.74 17.35 21.96
N ALA A 346 -5.44 17.34 20.65
CA ALA A 346 -4.82 18.45 19.95
C ALA A 346 -5.82 19.24 19.06
N LEU A 347 -7.10 18.89 19.09
CA LEU A 347 -8.16 19.60 18.35
C LEU A 347 -8.80 20.73 19.18
N ALA A 348 -9.63 21.53 18.51
CA ALA A 348 -10.43 22.55 19.19
C ALA A 348 -11.43 21.89 20.16
N PRO A 349 -11.64 22.45 21.36
CA PRO A 349 -12.57 21.86 22.34
C PRO A 349 -13.96 21.59 21.77
N GLU A 350 -14.47 22.48 20.92
CA GLU A 350 -15.80 22.34 20.32
C GLU A 350 -15.90 21.09 19.43
N ASP A 351 -14.87 20.80 18.65
CA ASP A 351 -14.81 19.61 17.79
C ASP A 351 -14.72 18.31 18.62
N VAL A 352 -14.01 18.35 19.75
CA VAL A 352 -13.88 17.22 20.68
C VAL A 352 -15.20 16.96 21.39
N ASP A 353 -15.85 18.03 21.86
CA ASP A 353 -17.13 17.98 22.56
C ASP A 353 -18.23 17.42 21.66
N GLU A 354 -18.31 17.87 20.40
CA GLU A 354 -19.28 17.35 19.42
C GLU A 354 -19.17 15.83 19.21
N LEU A 355 -17.94 15.30 19.09
CA LEU A 355 -17.75 13.85 18.97
C LEU A 355 -18.08 13.13 20.29
N ALA A 356 -17.70 13.73 21.43
CA ALA A 356 -17.92 13.15 22.74
C ALA A 356 -19.41 13.03 23.09
N ASP A 357 -20.21 14.03 22.75
CA ASP A 357 -21.67 14.01 22.90
C ASP A 357 -22.31 12.83 22.18
N VAL A 358 -21.70 12.40 21.06
CA VAL A 358 -22.24 11.35 20.21
C VAL A 358 -21.75 9.95 20.58
N LEU A 359 -20.46 9.80 20.93
CA LEU A 359 -19.84 8.49 21.18
C LEU A 359 -19.64 8.15 22.66
N PHE A 360 -19.55 9.16 23.51
CA PHE A 360 -18.98 9.04 24.86
C PHE A 360 -19.96 9.41 25.97
N ASP A 361 -21.08 10.02 25.64
CA ASP A 361 -22.21 10.27 26.53
C ASP A 361 -22.89 8.96 26.99
N ASP A 362 -23.42 8.91 28.21
CA ASP A 362 -24.15 7.77 28.76
C ASP A 362 -25.40 7.37 27.96
N ALA A 363 -25.92 8.26 27.10
CA ALA A 363 -27.00 7.97 26.16
C ALA A 363 -26.60 7.10 24.95
N LEU A 364 -25.36 6.58 24.88
CA LEU A 364 -24.90 5.75 23.77
C LEU A 364 -25.81 4.52 23.55
N PRO A 365 -26.35 4.30 22.33
CA PRO A 365 -27.28 3.22 22.09
C PRO A 365 -26.69 1.85 22.41
N GLN A 366 -27.49 0.98 23.05
CA GLN A 366 -27.09 -0.35 23.51
C GLN A 366 -26.41 -1.24 22.45
N PRO A 367 -26.74 -1.17 21.14
CA PRO A 367 -26.03 -1.94 20.11
C PRO A 367 -24.64 -1.42 19.75
N VAL A 368 -24.29 -0.19 20.13
CA VAL A 368 -23.02 0.44 19.76
C VAL A 368 -21.92 0.00 20.71
N ARG A 369 -20.75 -0.27 20.13
CA ARG A 369 -19.49 -0.53 20.82
C ARG A 369 -18.45 0.45 20.33
N VAL A 370 -17.63 0.98 21.22
CA VAL A 370 -16.54 1.90 20.89
C VAL A 370 -15.23 1.32 21.37
N LEU A 371 -14.30 1.16 20.44
CA LEU A 371 -12.94 0.70 20.70
C LEU A 371 -11.98 1.85 20.41
N THR A 372 -11.25 2.33 21.41
CA THR A 372 -10.27 3.41 21.21
C THR A 372 -8.86 2.87 21.25
N THR A 373 -7.94 3.45 20.49
CA THR A 373 -6.51 3.22 20.65
C THR A 373 -5.86 4.50 21.18
N LEU A 374 -5.10 4.39 22.27
CA LEU A 374 -4.49 5.54 22.93
C LEU A 374 -3.04 5.24 23.26
N ARG A 375 -2.14 6.19 23.01
CA ARG A 375 -0.77 6.07 23.49
C ARG A 375 -0.68 6.28 25.00
N ALA A 376 0.15 5.47 25.67
CA ALA A 376 0.27 5.47 27.12
C ALA A 376 0.73 6.82 27.72
N ASP A 377 1.54 7.59 26.99
CA ASP A 377 2.00 8.93 27.39
C ASP A 377 0.89 9.99 27.39
N PHE A 378 -0.24 9.73 26.71
CA PHE A 378 -1.41 10.62 26.70
C PHE A 378 -2.52 10.16 27.67
N LEU A 379 -2.33 9.06 28.39
CA LEU A 379 -3.36 8.49 29.27
C LEU A 379 -3.79 9.47 30.36
N GLU A 380 -2.83 10.11 31.05
CA GLU A 380 -3.12 11.07 32.11
C GLU A 380 -3.95 12.25 31.59
N MET A 381 -3.54 12.82 30.46
CA MET A 381 -4.22 13.94 29.81
C MET A 381 -5.65 13.57 29.39
N ALA A 382 -5.84 12.37 28.82
CA ALA A 382 -7.15 11.89 28.42
C ALA A 382 -8.08 11.64 29.62
N LEU A 383 -7.55 11.11 30.73
CA LEU A 383 -8.30 10.90 31.97
C LEU A 383 -8.68 12.22 32.64
N ALA A 384 -7.82 13.24 32.56
CA ALA A 384 -8.08 14.58 33.09
C ALA A 384 -9.06 15.39 32.24
N HIS A 385 -9.28 15.00 30.98
CA HIS A 385 -10.15 15.74 30.07
C HIS A 385 -11.64 15.59 30.46
N PRO A 386 -12.39 16.70 30.64
CA PRO A 386 -13.76 16.68 31.16
C PRO A 386 -14.73 15.77 30.39
N ARG A 387 -14.61 15.73 29.05
CA ARG A 387 -15.49 14.93 28.19
C ARG A 387 -14.95 13.54 27.82
N LEU A 388 -13.63 13.31 27.90
CA LEU A 388 -13.01 12.09 27.38
C LEU A 388 -12.66 11.08 28.48
N GLY A 389 -12.48 11.54 29.72
CA GLY A 389 -12.10 10.67 30.85
C GLY A 389 -13.09 9.54 31.11
N ALA A 390 -14.39 9.79 30.90
CA ALA A 390 -15.45 8.79 31.10
C ALA A 390 -15.34 7.57 30.17
N VAL A 391 -14.72 7.74 29.00
CA VAL A 391 -14.50 6.68 27.99
C VAL A 391 -13.35 5.79 28.40
N ILE A 392 -12.23 6.44 28.74
CA ILE A 392 -10.97 5.76 29.03
C ILE A 392 -11.04 5.05 30.39
N GLY A 393 -11.79 5.59 31.35
CA GLY A 393 -11.86 5.06 32.72
C GLY A 393 -12.64 3.76 32.91
N ARG A 394 -13.49 3.32 31.96
CA ARG A 394 -14.36 2.13 32.17
C ARG A 394 -13.63 0.80 32.01
N ARG A 395 -12.96 0.60 30.87
CA ARG A 395 -12.23 -0.64 30.58
C ARG A 395 -10.99 -0.33 29.76
N VAL A 396 -9.83 -0.43 30.42
CA VAL A 396 -8.52 -0.28 29.79
C VAL A 396 -7.88 -1.64 29.58
N HIS A 397 -7.44 -1.90 28.35
CA HIS A 397 -6.57 -3.01 28.02
C HIS A 397 -5.16 -2.47 27.72
N ALA A 398 -4.22 -2.72 28.64
CA ALA A 398 -2.83 -2.30 28.48
C ALA A 398 -2.08 -3.25 27.53
N LEU A 399 -1.66 -2.73 26.38
CA LEU A 399 -0.91 -3.47 25.36
C LEU A 399 0.60 -3.32 25.57
N GLY A 400 1.20 -4.32 26.20
CA GLY A 400 2.66 -4.45 26.33
C GLY A 400 3.35 -4.92 25.04
N PRO A 401 4.70 -4.90 25.01
CA PRO A 401 5.46 -5.50 23.91
C PRO A 401 5.20 -7.01 23.79
N LEU A 402 5.51 -7.59 22.63
CA LEU A 402 5.44 -9.03 22.42
C LEU A 402 6.52 -9.72 23.27
N GLY A 403 6.14 -10.81 23.95
CA GLY A 403 7.12 -11.71 24.56
C GLY A 403 7.88 -12.55 23.51
N PRO A 404 9.00 -13.20 23.88
CA PRO A 404 9.87 -13.90 22.93
C PRO A 404 9.16 -14.96 22.08
N GLU A 405 8.30 -15.76 22.69
CA GLU A 405 7.54 -16.82 21.98
C GLU A 405 6.58 -16.24 20.94
N ARG A 406 5.87 -15.15 21.28
CA ARG A 406 4.94 -14.48 20.37
C ARG A 406 5.68 -13.70 19.28
N LEU A 407 6.84 -13.13 19.61
CA LEU A 407 7.71 -12.50 18.62
C LEU A 407 8.21 -13.54 17.61
N ARG A 408 8.58 -14.73 18.08
CA ARG A 408 8.94 -15.85 17.23
C ARG A 408 7.82 -16.25 16.29
N GLU A 409 6.59 -16.36 16.79
CA GLU A 409 5.41 -16.63 15.97
C GLU A 409 5.22 -15.56 14.87
N VAL A 410 5.34 -14.27 15.22
CA VAL A 410 5.22 -13.15 14.27
C VAL A 410 6.30 -13.19 13.19
N VAL A 411 7.50 -13.67 13.53
CA VAL A 411 8.60 -13.84 12.59
C VAL A 411 8.39 -15.09 11.72
N THR A 412 8.01 -16.23 12.27
CA THR A 412 7.96 -17.50 11.53
C THR A 412 6.68 -17.69 10.72
N ALA A 413 5.52 -17.40 11.30
CA ALA A 413 4.23 -17.75 10.70
C ALA A 413 3.97 -17.09 9.33
N PRO A 414 4.38 -15.83 9.07
CA PRO A 414 4.26 -15.26 7.73
C PRO A 414 5.08 -16.02 6.67
N VAL A 415 6.27 -16.51 7.02
CA VAL A 415 7.13 -17.28 6.10
C VAL A 415 6.57 -18.67 5.85
N ASP A 416 6.04 -19.33 6.89
CA ASP A 416 5.41 -20.66 6.75
C ASP A 416 4.21 -20.64 5.79
N ALA A 417 3.54 -19.49 5.67
CA ALA A 417 2.44 -19.28 4.72
C ALA A 417 2.90 -19.11 3.25
N VAL A 418 4.20 -18.89 3.00
CA VAL A 418 4.76 -18.70 1.65
C VAL A 418 5.54 -19.94 1.21
N PRO A 419 5.05 -20.70 0.20
CA PRO A 419 5.75 -21.87 -0.30
C PRO A 419 7.19 -21.55 -0.73
N ALA A 420 8.11 -22.46 -0.41
CA ALA A 420 9.52 -22.41 -0.77
C ALA A 420 10.36 -21.26 -0.16
N VAL A 421 9.78 -20.37 0.65
CA VAL A 421 10.53 -19.39 1.44
C VAL A 421 10.83 -19.99 2.81
N ARG A 422 12.07 -19.86 3.27
CA ARG A 422 12.53 -20.39 4.57
C ARG A 422 13.53 -19.45 5.19
N TYR A 423 13.60 -19.46 6.51
CA TYR A 423 14.71 -18.84 7.23
C TYR A 423 16.00 -19.62 7.04
N GLU A 424 17.11 -18.90 6.95
CA GLU A 424 18.43 -19.48 7.18
C GLU A 424 18.47 -20.09 8.60
N THR A 425 19.10 -21.25 8.75
CA THR A 425 19.23 -21.95 10.03
C THR A 425 19.80 -21.02 11.12
N GLY A 426 19.09 -20.91 12.24
CA GLY A 426 19.50 -20.08 13.38
C GLY A 426 19.26 -18.57 13.21
N LEU A 427 18.75 -18.09 12.08
CA LEU A 427 18.44 -16.66 11.90
C LEU A 427 17.29 -16.21 12.81
N VAL A 428 16.24 -17.01 12.95
CA VAL A 428 15.09 -16.69 13.82
C VAL A 428 15.55 -16.52 15.27
N ASP A 429 16.41 -17.41 15.78
CA ASP A 429 16.96 -17.33 17.13
C ASP A 429 17.81 -16.09 17.40
N ARG A 430 18.37 -15.47 16.35
CA ARG A 430 19.10 -14.20 16.48
C ARG A 430 18.19 -12.98 16.46
N MET A 431 16.99 -13.12 15.91
CA MET A 431 16.01 -12.02 15.77
C MET A 431 15.06 -11.91 16.97
N THR A 432 14.85 -13.01 17.70
CA THR A 432 13.87 -13.14 18.79
C THR A 432 14.54 -13.61 20.07
#